data_AF-A0A535WQ58-F1
#
_entry.id   AF-A0A535WQ58-F1
#
_cell.length_a   1.000
_cell.length_b   1.000
_cell.length_c   1.000
_cell.angle_alpha   90.00
_cell.angle_beta   90.00
_cell.angle_gamma   90.00
#
_symmetry.space_group_name_H-M   'P 1'
#
loop_
_entity.id
_entity.type
_entity.pdbx_description
1 polymer ?
#
loop_
_entity_poly.entity_id
_entity_poly.type
_entity_poly.pdbx_seq_one_letter_code
_entity_poly.pdbx_strand_id
1 'polypeptide(L)'
;TLYSFTLDSPSISGGYSVIQQVLDFAPASQTLKNRHGGPGVVTVLQGEATITIDGVEKTYKVGDSFSLTTSQTMQAFNRGTNELLVAASFLLPDGAQLTTNV
;
A
#
# COMPACT_ATOMS: atom_id res chain seq x y z
N THR A 1 -13.77 -16.67 1.80
CA THR A 1 -13.57 -16.17 0.43
C THR A 1 -12.09 -16.10 0.15
N LEU A 2 -11.64 -16.45 -1.05
CA LEU A 2 -10.24 -16.28 -1.48
C LEU A 2 -10.15 -15.00 -2.31
N TYR A 3 -9.28 -14.08 -1.90
CA TYR A 3 -8.89 -12.92 -2.71
C TYR A 3 -7.47 -13.15 -3.22
N SER A 4 -7.24 -12.89 -4.51
CA SER A 4 -5.94 -13.05 -5.14
C SER A 4 -5.67 -11.86 -6.04
N PHE A 5 -4.44 -11.36 -5.97
CA PHE A 5 -3.92 -10.34 -6.85
C PHE A 5 -2.49 -10.71 -7.21
N THR A 6 -2.10 -10.44 -8.45
CA THR A 6 -0.74 -10.68 -8.93
C THR A 6 -0.09 -9.34 -9.26
N LEU A 7 1.08 -9.10 -8.67
CA LEU A 7 1.95 -8.02 -9.12
C LEU A 7 2.76 -8.53 -10.30
N ASP A 8 2.32 -8.21 -11.51
CA ASP A 8 2.93 -8.73 -12.74
C ASP A 8 4.26 -8.04 -13.06
N SER A 9 5.31 -8.85 -13.24
CA SER A 9 6.63 -8.45 -13.73
C SER A 9 7.18 -7.15 -13.13
N PRO A 10 7.31 -7.03 -11.79
CA PRO A 10 7.86 -5.82 -11.17
C PRO A 10 9.33 -5.64 -11.56
N SER A 11 9.69 -4.43 -11.99
CA SER A 11 11.07 -4.07 -12.32
C SER A 11 11.93 -3.93 -11.07
N ILE A 12 12.68 -4.98 -10.73
CA ILE A 12 13.62 -5.00 -9.60
C ILE A 12 14.96 -5.58 -10.07
N SER A 13 16.05 -4.95 -9.66
CA SER A 13 17.41 -5.40 -9.93
C SER A 13 18.13 -5.75 -8.62
N GLY A 14 19.00 -6.76 -8.68
CA GLY A 14 19.81 -7.18 -7.53
C GLY A 14 19.02 -7.95 -6.46
N GLY A 15 19.62 -8.01 -5.27
CA GLY A 15 19.00 -8.60 -4.09
C GLY A 15 17.86 -7.75 -3.56
N TYR A 16 16.82 -8.41 -3.03
CA TYR A 16 15.69 -7.76 -2.41
C TYR A 16 15.16 -8.61 -1.26
N SER A 17 14.49 -7.95 -0.32
CA SER A 17 13.71 -8.57 0.74
C SER A 17 12.21 -8.43 0.45
N VAL A 18 11.43 -9.45 0.80
CA VAL A 18 9.97 -9.34 0.82
C VAL A 18 9.56 -8.84 2.19
N ILE A 19 8.92 -7.67 2.26
CA ILE A 19 8.37 -7.13 3.49
C ILE A 19 6.86 -7.26 3.44
N GLN A 20 6.26 -7.84 4.47
CA GLN A 20 4.81 -7.96 4.61
C GLN A 20 4.36 -7.27 5.89
N GLN A 21 3.32 -6.45 5.78
CA GLN A 21 2.75 -5.70 6.89
C GLN A 21 1.23 -5.83 6.83
N VAL A 22 0.62 -5.97 7.99
CA VAL A 22 -0.81 -5.77 8.16
C VAL A 22 -0.97 -4.50 8.98
N LEU A 23 -1.67 -3.52 8.43
CA LEU A 23 -1.86 -2.21 9.06
C LEU A 23 -3.33 -2.01 9.39
N ASP A 24 -3.61 -1.65 10.62
CA ASP A 24 -4.90 -1.14 11.06
C ASP A 24 -4.93 0.39 11.01
N PHE A 25 -6.09 0.93 10.69
CA PHE A 25 -6.37 2.35 10.64
C PHE A 25 -7.65 2.61 11.44
N ALA A 26 -7.53 3.35 12.54
CA ALA A 26 -8.68 3.87 13.26
C ALA A 26 -9.55 4.75 12.34
N PRO A 27 -10.85 4.92 12.65
CA PRO A 27 -11.70 5.87 11.94
C PRO A 27 -11.06 7.26 11.85
N ALA A 28 -11.17 7.88 10.68
CA ALA A 28 -10.57 9.19 10.37
C ALA A 28 -9.03 9.27 10.44
N SER A 29 -8.31 8.15 10.61
CA SER A 29 -6.84 8.14 10.59
C SER A 29 -6.26 8.07 9.18
N GLN A 30 -5.07 8.65 9.01
CA GLN A 30 -4.36 8.68 7.74
C GLN A 30 -2.85 8.54 7.95
N THR A 31 -2.16 8.03 6.93
CA THR A 31 -0.70 8.14 6.88
C THR A 31 -0.27 9.57 6.58
N LEU A 32 1.00 9.90 6.86
CA LEU A 32 1.65 11.01 6.16
C LEU A 32 1.73 10.68 4.66
N LYS A 33 1.89 11.72 3.83
CA LYS A 33 2.28 11.50 2.44
C LYS A 33 3.65 10.84 2.43
N ASN A 34 3.82 9.82 1.60
CA ASN A 34 5.05 9.04 1.59
C ASN A 34 5.33 8.43 0.21
N ARG A 35 6.55 7.91 0.07
CA ARG A 35 7.03 7.14 -1.08
C ARG A 35 7.61 5.83 -0.58
N HIS A 36 7.64 4.82 -1.44
CA HIS A 36 8.21 3.51 -1.14
C HIS A 36 9.50 3.24 -1.89
N GLY A 37 10.46 2.61 -1.22
CA GLY A 37 11.76 2.26 -1.82
C GLY A 37 11.71 1.08 -2.80
N GLY A 38 10.62 0.32 -2.82
CA GLY A 38 10.39 -0.80 -3.72
C GLY A 38 8.92 -0.87 -4.18
N PRO A 39 8.61 -1.61 -5.26
CA PRO A 39 7.24 -1.82 -5.67
C PRO A 39 6.50 -2.68 -4.63
N GLY A 40 5.19 -2.46 -4.52
CA GLY A 40 4.36 -3.20 -3.59
C GLY A 40 2.95 -3.47 -4.11
N VAL A 41 2.26 -4.34 -3.39
CA VAL A 41 0.83 -4.60 -3.52
C VAL A 41 0.17 -4.35 -2.17
N VAL A 42 -0.99 -3.71 -2.18
CA VAL A 42 -1.84 -3.53 -1.01
C VAL A 42 -3.21 -4.13 -1.29
N THR A 43 -3.73 -4.92 -0.35
CA THR A 43 -5.06 -5.53 -0.39
C THR A 43 -5.87 -5.05 0.81
N VAL A 44 -7.11 -4.62 0.58
CA VAL A 44 -8.02 -4.25 1.68
C VAL A 44 -8.64 -5.51 2.27
N LEU A 45 -8.43 -5.73 3.57
CA LEU A 45 -8.93 -6.89 4.31
C LEU A 45 -10.23 -6.58 5.06
N GLN A 46 -10.41 -5.34 5.50
CA GLN A 46 -11.59 -4.86 6.22
C GLN A 46 -11.82 -3.38 5.94
N GLY A 47 -13.07 -2.94 5.88
CA GLY A 47 -13.42 -1.52 5.70
C GLY A 47 -13.21 -1.03 4.26
N GLU A 48 -12.97 0.27 4.11
CA GLU A 48 -12.70 0.91 2.83
C GLU A 48 -11.49 1.82 2.95
N ALA A 49 -10.54 1.69 2.02
CA ALA A 49 -9.34 2.53 1.98
C ALA A 49 -9.51 3.60 0.91
N THR A 50 -9.38 4.87 1.27
CA THR A 50 -9.16 5.90 0.26
C THR A 50 -7.68 6.17 0.10
N ILE A 51 -7.19 6.03 -1.12
CA ILE A 51 -5.78 6.14 -1.48
C ILE A 51 -5.62 7.28 -2.47
N THR A 52 -4.72 8.20 -2.17
CA THR A 52 -4.33 9.27 -3.09
C THR A 52 -2.94 8.97 -3.61
N ILE A 53 -2.78 8.82 -4.92
CA ILE A 53 -1.50 8.62 -5.61
C ILE A 53 -1.30 9.76 -6.60
N ASP A 54 -0.22 10.52 -6.44
CA ASP A 54 0.14 11.66 -7.30
C ASP A 54 -1.03 12.65 -7.52
N GLY A 55 -1.83 12.86 -6.47
CA GLY A 55 -3.00 13.75 -6.47
C GLY A 55 -4.30 13.12 -6.99
N VAL A 56 -4.25 11.91 -7.54
CA VAL A 56 -5.43 11.16 -7.97
C VAL A 56 -5.94 10.30 -6.83
N GLU A 57 -7.18 10.51 -6.44
CA GLU A 57 -7.83 9.78 -5.35
C GLU A 57 -8.67 8.60 -5.87
N LYS A 58 -8.59 7.46 -5.18
CA LYS A 58 -9.43 6.28 -5.43
C LYS A 58 -9.75 5.54 -4.15
N THR A 59 -11.00 5.06 -4.04
CA THR A 59 -11.43 4.19 -2.93
C THR A 59 -11.37 2.73 -3.33
N TYR A 60 -10.89 1.90 -2.42
CA TYR A 60 -10.78 0.45 -2.52
C TYR A 60 -11.59 -0.23 -1.40
N LYS A 61 -12.32 -1.28 -1.74
CA LYS A 61 -13.16 -2.06 -0.83
C LYS A 61 -12.49 -3.40 -0.50
N VAL A 62 -13.05 -4.13 0.48
CA VAL A 62 -12.57 -5.46 0.87
C VAL A 62 -12.39 -6.38 -0.34
N GLY A 63 -11.21 -6.98 -0.45
CA GLY A 63 -10.81 -7.85 -1.55
C GLY A 63 -10.16 -7.13 -2.72
N ASP A 64 -10.36 -5.82 -2.86
CA ASP A 64 -9.65 -5.04 -3.86
C ASP A 64 -8.16 -4.97 -3.53
N SER A 65 -7.35 -4.92 -4.57
CA SER A 65 -5.90 -4.74 -4.47
C SER A 65 -5.40 -3.72 -5.48
N PHE A 66 -4.27 -3.09 -5.17
CA PHE A 66 -3.58 -2.17 -6.05
C PHE A 66 -2.06 -2.24 -5.88
N SER A 67 -1.34 -1.86 -6.93
CA SER A 67 0.12 -1.79 -6.92
C SER A 67 0.62 -0.38 -6.60
N LEU A 68 1.79 -0.32 -5.96
CA LEU A 68 2.57 0.88 -5.70
C LEU A 68 3.91 0.78 -6.42
N THR A 69 4.39 1.88 -7.00
CA THR A 69 5.71 1.98 -7.63
C THR A 69 6.58 3.01 -6.93
N THR A 70 7.90 2.94 -7.12
CA THR A 70 8.89 3.71 -6.33
C THR A 70 8.85 5.23 -6.57
N SER A 71 8.27 5.68 -7.69
CA SER A 71 8.19 7.10 -8.03
C SER A 71 6.91 7.78 -7.52
N GLN A 72 5.94 7.03 -7.03
CA GLN A 72 4.62 7.52 -6.65
C GLN A 72 4.64 8.13 -5.26
N THR A 73 4.05 9.31 -5.11
CA THR A 73 3.71 9.86 -3.79
C THR A 73 2.32 9.38 -3.41
N MET A 74 2.21 8.65 -2.30
CA MET A 74 0.93 8.13 -1.82
C MET A 74 0.52 8.66 -0.45
N GLN A 75 -0.78 8.60 -0.19
CA GLN A 75 -1.35 8.72 1.14
C GLN A 75 -2.52 7.74 1.27
N ALA A 76 -2.61 7.03 2.41
CA ALA A 76 -3.75 6.20 2.73
C ALA A 76 -4.59 6.86 3.83
N PHE A 77 -5.91 6.85 3.67
CA PHE A 77 -6.86 7.46 4.58
C PHE A 77 -8.06 6.53 4.80
N ASN A 78 -8.31 6.15 6.05
CA ASN A 78 -9.60 5.65 6.48
C ASN A 78 -10.58 6.82 6.70
N ARG A 79 -11.35 7.17 5.67
CA ARG A 79 -12.44 8.16 5.80
C ARG A 79 -13.73 7.60 6.42
N GLY A 80 -13.78 6.29 6.64
CA GLY A 80 -14.94 5.62 7.20
C GLY A 80 -15.07 5.79 8.71
N THR A 81 -16.18 5.29 9.22
CA THR A 81 -16.48 5.25 10.67
C THR A 81 -16.09 3.93 11.34
N ASN A 82 -15.63 2.95 10.56
CA ASN A 82 -15.22 1.63 11.02
C ASN A 82 -13.70 1.48 10.89
N GLU A 83 -13.11 0.51 11.57
CA GLU A 83 -11.70 0.15 11.40
C GLU A 83 -11.42 -0.36 9.97
N LEU A 84 -10.31 0.11 9.41
CA LEU A 84 -9.75 -0.34 8.13
C LEU A 84 -8.55 -1.24 8.43
N LEU A 85 -8.48 -2.39 7.76
CA LEU A 85 -7.34 -3.29 7.79
C LEU A 85 -6.82 -3.50 6.36
N VAL A 86 -5.53 -3.34 6.15
CA VAL A 86 -4.88 -3.61 4.86
C VAL A 86 -3.68 -4.54 5.04
N ALA A 87 -3.46 -5.44 4.09
CA ALA A 87 -2.20 -6.15 3.95
C ALA A 87 -1.38 -5.49 2.86
N ALA A 88 -0.17 -5.07 3.18
CA ALA A 88 0.80 -4.50 2.25
C ALA A 88 2.01 -5.43 2.12
N SER A 89 2.38 -5.79 0.90
CA SER A 89 3.59 -6.56 0.60
C SER A 89 4.47 -5.77 -0.35
N PHE A 90 5.74 -5.62 -0.02
CA PHE A 90 6.72 -4.88 -0.80
C PHE A 90 7.91 -5.76 -1.15
N LEU A 91 8.41 -5.59 -2.36
CA LEU A 91 9.69 -6.15 -2.77
C LEU A 91 10.72 -5.02 -2.61
N LEU A 92 11.45 -5.02 -1.50
CA LEU A 92 12.35 -3.94 -1.11
C LEU A 92 13.79 -4.23 -1.55
N PRO A 93 14.37 -3.45 -2.49
CA PRO A 93 15.77 -3.60 -2.87
C PRO A 93 16.70 -3.43 -1.68
N ASP A 94 17.82 -4.17 -1.67
CA ASP A 94 18.81 -4.09 -0.60
C ASP A 94 19.32 -2.66 -0.41
N GLY A 95 19.33 -2.20 0.85
CA GLY A 95 19.77 -0.84 1.23
C GLY A 95 18.74 0.27 1.01
N ALA A 96 17.57 -0.02 0.42
CA ALA A 96 16.49 0.96 0.29
C ALA A 96 15.68 1.11 1.59
N GLN A 97 15.12 2.29 1.81
CA GLN A 97 14.16 2.52 2.90
C GLN A 97 12.75 2.13 2.43
N LEU A 98 12.02 1.37 3.26
CA LEU A 98 10.66 0.95 2.91
C LEU A 98 9.71 2.13 2.66
N THR A 99 9.73 3.11 3.56
CA THR A 99 8.83 4.27 3.53
C THR A 99 9.61 5.53 3.86
N THR A 100 9.46 6.55 3.02
CA THR A 100 10.01 7.89 3.24
C THR A 100 8.87 8.89 3.20
N ASN A 101 8.68 9.66 4.27
CA ASN A 101 7.67 10.72 4.31
C ASN A 101 8.07 11.91 3.42
N VAL A 102 7.08 12.57 2.82
CA VAL A 102 7.26 13.73 1.92
C VAL A 102 6.39 14.93 2.31
#